data_AF-A0A7Y3H530-F1
#
_entry.id   AF-A0A7Y3H530-F1
#
_cell.length_a   1.000
_cell.length_b   1.000
_cell.length_c   1.000
_cell.angle_alpha   90.00
_cell.angle_beta   90.00
_cell.angle_gamma   90.00
#
_symmetry.space_group_name_H-M   'P 1'
#
loop_
_entity.id
_entity.type
_entity.pdbx_description
1 polymer ?
#
loop_
_entity_poly.entity_id
_entity_poly.type
_entity_poly.pdbx_seq_one_letter_code
_entity_poly.pdbx_strand_id
1 'polypeptide(L)'
;DREMLVNAYWQSSTLLNIKAANRFFPVIEKILAEQNVPDDFKYLAVAESNLRNVTSSAKAKGFWQFRKLAAKEFKLEVNDEVDERFHVEKATRAACKYLKQLHKRFGNWTNAAAAYNVGPTNFKRILKNQGQTSFYDLNLNPETSRYVFRLIAIKQIMSNPSHFGFYLDESKKYAPLDNYYEVVVDKSIPSWSQFAKEHGISYRILKVYNPWLRDTKLTVINNTYKVKIPRNS
;
A
#
# COMPACT_ATOMS: atom_id res chain seq x y z
N ASP A 1 -25.16 -3.11 -1.14
CA ASP A 1 -25.44 -2.89 -2.59
C ASP A 1 -24.63 -1.77 -3.23
N ARG A 2 -24.71 -0.52 -2.79
CA ARG A 2 -24.02 0.60 -3.46
C ARG A 2 -22.51 0.42 -3.65
N GLU A 3 -21.76 -0.02 -2.64
CA GLU A 3 -20.31 -0.23 -2.79
C GLU A 3 -19.99 -1.37 -3.76
N MET A 4 -20.83 -2.42 -3.82
CA MET A 4 -20.72 -3.45 -4.84
C MET A 4 -21.01 -2.88 -6.23
N LEU A 5 -22.07 -2.07 -6.38
CA LEU A 5 -22.41 -1.41 -7.65
C LEU A 5 -21.32 -0.44 -8.11
N VAL A 6 -20.79 0.41 -7.24
CA VAL A 6 -19.72 1.36 -7.62
C VAL A 6 -18.47 0.61 -8.09
N ASN A 7 -18.04 -0.43 -7.38
CA ASN A 7 -16.84 -1.17 -7.76
C ASN A 7 -17.08 -2.12 -8.96
N ALA A 8 -18.29 -2.64 -9.16
CA ALA A 8 -18.63 -3.47 -10.32
C ALA A 8 -18.84 -2.63 -11.60
N TYR A 9 -19.46 -1.45 -11.49
CA TYR A 9 -19.80 -0.59 -12.64
C TYR A 9 -18.76 0.50 -12.96
N TRP A 10 -17.81 0.81 -12.06
CA TRP A 10 -16.52 1.43 -12.44
C TRP A 10 -15.53 0.37 -12.93
N GLN A 11 -15.90 -0.32 -14.00
CA GLN A 11 -15.19 -1.50 -14.51
C GLN A 11 -13.69 -1.26 -14.72
N SER A 12 -13.28 -0.07 -15.18
CA SER A 12 -11.88 0.24 -15.49
C SER A 12 -10.98 0.24 -14.25
N SER A 13 -11.43 0.81 -13.13
CA SER A 13 -10.62 0.87 -11.90
C SER A 13 -10.42 -0.53 -11.31
N THR A 14 -11.50 -1.28 -11.16
CA THR A 14 -11.48 -2.65 -10.62
C THR A 14 -10.66 -3.58 -11.51
N LEU A 15 -10.80 -3.48 -12.84
CA LEU A 15 -9.99 -4.26 -13.78
C LEU A 15 -8.49 -3.97 -13.61
N LEU A 16 -8.12 -2.70 -13.48
CA LEU A 16 -6.72 -2.33 -13.25
C LEU A 16 -6.21 -2.78 -11.86
N ASN A 17 -7.08 -2.80 -10.85
CA ASN A 17 -6.75 -3.32 -9.52
C ASN A 17 -6.49 -4.82 -9.55
N ILE A 18 -7.31 -5.59 -10.30
CA ILE A 18 -7.10 -7.02 -10.52
C ILE A 18 -5.75 -7.26 -11.25
N LYS A 19 -5.44 -6.46 -12.27
CA LYS A 19 -4.14 -6.53 -12.97
C LYS A 19 -2.96 -6.23 -12.03
N ALA A 20 -3.09 -5.20 -11.20
CA ALA A 20 -2.06 -4.77 -10.25
C ALA A 20 -1.89 -5.73 -9.05
N ALA A 21 -2.97 -6.39 -8.63
CA ALA A 21 -2.93 -7.40 -7.57
C ALA A 21 -1.92 -8.49 -7.90
N ASN A 22 -1.92 -9.01 -9.14
CA ASN A 22 -0.95 -10.01 -9.58
C ASN A 22 0.51 -9.57 -9.38
N ARG A 23 0.81 -8.27 -9.54
CA ARG A 23 2.15 -7.72 -9.35
C ARG A 23 2.52 -7.53 -7.88
N PHE A 24 1.59 -7.04 -7.06
CA PHE A 24 1.91 -6.50 -5.73
C PHE A 24 1.42 -7.35 -4.56
N PHE A 25 0.35 -8.14 -4.74
CA PHE A 25 -0.15 -9.02 -3.69
C PHE A 25 0.90 -10.02 -3.22
N PRO A 26 1.67 -10.72 -4.07
CA PRO A 26 2.66 -11.69 -3.59
C PRO A 26 3.65 -11.10 -2.56
N VAL A 27 4.08 -9.84 -2.76
CA VAL A 27 4.97 -9.14 -1.83
C VAL A 27 4.22 -8.73 -0.56
N ILE A 28 2.99 -8.22 -0.69
CA ILE A 28 2.18 -7.76 0.45
C ILE A 28 1.77 -8.94 1.35
N GLU A 29 1.24 -10.00 0.75
CA GLU A 29 0.76 -11.23 1.42
C GLU A 29 1.90 -11.90 2.21
N LYS A 30 3.08 -12.03 1.59
CA LYS A 30 4.29 -12.53 2.26
C LYS A 30 4.60 -11.73 3.52
N ILE A 31 4.58 -10.40 3.44
CA ILE A 31 4.90 -9.54 4.59
C ILE A 31 3.79 -9.59 5.65
N LEU A 32 2.50 -9.65 5.26
CA LEU A 32 1.39 -9.79 6.20
C LEU A 32 1.53 -11.08 7.01
N ALA A 33 1.82 -12.19 6.33
CA ALA A 33 2.09 -13.49 6.97
C ALA A 33 3.30 -13.42 7.92
N GLU A 34 4.44 -12.90 7.47
CA GLU A 34 5.64 -12.69 8.32
C GLU A 34 5.36 -11.82 9.55
N GLN A 35 4.36 -10.93 9.48
CA GLN A 35 4.03 -9.99 10.56
C GLN A 35 2.84 -10.42 11.42
N ASN A 36 2.25 -11.60 11.15
CA ASN A 36 1.03 -12.10 11.80
C ASN A 36 -0.14 -11.12 11.70
N VAL A 37 -0.34 -10.52 10.53
CA VAL A 37 -1.51 -9.68 10.20
C VAL A 37 -2.40 -10.46 9.25
N PRO A 38 -3.74 -10.48 9.44
CA PRO A 38 -4.64 -11.21 8.53
C PRO A 38 -4.47 -10.78 7.07
N ASP A 39 -4.50 -11.77 6.18
CA ASP A 39 -4.30 -11.56 4.74
C ASP A 39 -5.29 -10.56 4.13
N ASP A 40 -6.52 -10.52 4.65
CA ASP A 40 -7.57 -9.59 4.24
C ASP A 40 -7.15 -8.10 4.29
N PHE A 41 -6.14 -7.76 5.10
CA PHE A 41 -5.64 -6.39 5.18
C PHE A 41 -4.90 -5.91 3.93
N LYS A 42 -4.55 -6.81 2.98
CA LYS A 42 -4.07 -6.39 1.65
C LYS A 42 -5.09 -5.52 0.90
N TYR A 43 -6.39 -5.70 1.18
CA TYR A 43 -7.45 -4.91 0.58
C TYR A 43 -7.54 -3.47 1.10
N LEU A 44 -6.92 -3.16 2.26
CA LEU A 44 -6.70 -1.76 2.65
C LEU A 44 -5.83 -1.04 1.61
N ALA A 45 -4.73 -1.66 1.15
CA ALA A 45 -3.86 -1.04 0.15
C ALA A 45 -4.60 -0.78 -1.18
N VAL A 46 -5.58 -1.63 -1.53
CA VAL A 46 -6.50 -1.39 -2.65
C VAL A 46 -7.42 -0.21 -2.36
N ALA A 47 -8.07 -0.18 -1.20
CA ALA A 47 -9.00 0.89 -0.84
C ALA A 47 -8.33 2.27 -0.74
N GLU A 48 -7.10 2.31 -0.24
CA GLU A 48 -6.32 3.53 -0.01
C GLU A 48 -5.69 4.10 -1.28
N SER A 49 -5.21 3.24 -2.18
CA SER A 49 -4.35 3.69 -3.28
C SER A 49 -4.63 3.04 -4.63
N ASN A 50 -5.56 2.08 -4.68
CA ASN A 50 -5.74 1.20 -5.83
C ASN A 50 -4.44 0.47 -6.20
N LEU A 51 -3.62 0.07 -5.21
CA LEU A 51 -2.30 -0.55 -5.42
C LEU A 51 -1.36 0.28 -6.31
N ARG A 52 -1.36 1.60 -6.11
CA ARG A 52 -0.54 2.54 -6.88
C ARG A 52 0.19 3.52 -5.98
N ASN A 53 1.31 4.01 -6.48
CA ASN A 53 2.08 5.06 -5.85
C ASN A 53 1.46 6.44 -6.14
N VAL A 54 0.37 6.76 -5.44
CA VAL A 54 -0.37 8.02 -5.56
C VAL A 54 -0.14 8.95 -4.38
N THR A 55 -0.38 10.24 -4.58
CA THR A 55 -0.38 11.26 -3.52
C THR A 55 -1.79 11.83 -3.41
N SER A 56 -2.40 11.78 -2.23
CA SER A 56 -3.70 12.40 -2.00
C SER A 56 -3.56 13.91 -1.76
N SER A 57 -4.70 14.63 -1.83
CA SER A 57 -4.79 16.05 -1.47
C SER A 57 -4.27 16.33 -0.05
N ALA A 58 -4.45 15.39 0.87
CA ALA A 58 -3.97 15.47 2.25
C ALA A 58 -2.47 15.11 2.43
N LYS A 59 -1.72 14.97 1.32
CA LYS A 59 -0.30 14.61 1.27
C LYS A 59 0.03 13.23 1.87
N ALA A 60 -0.96 12.35 1.97
CA ALA A 60 -0.73 10.92 2.19
C ALA A 60 -0.23 10.28 0.88
N LYS A 61 0.70 9.32 0.99
CA LYS A 61 1.42 8.80 -0.18
C LYS A 61 1.56 7.28 -0.17
N GLY A 62 1.70 6.73 -1.37
CA GLY A 62 2.02 5.32 -1.60
C GLY A 62 0.84 4.39 -1.38
N PHE A 63 1.14 3.09 -1.35
CA PHE A 63 0.16 2.01 -1.28
C PHE A 63 -0.76 2.11 -0.05
N TRP A 64 -0.18 2.52 1.07
CA TRP A 64 -0.82 2.55 2.38
C TRP A 64 -1.26 3.95 2.82
N GLN A 65 -1.13 4.94 1.92
CA GLN A 65 -1.52 6.35 2.16
C GLN A 65 -0.99 6.93 3.48
N PHE A 66 0.29 6.69 3.78
CA PHE A 66 0.90 7.28 4.97
C PHE A 66 1.09 8.80 4.82
N ARG A 67 0.63 9.56 5.81
CA ARG A 67 1.04 10.96 6.00
C ARG A 67 2.48 11.00 6.51
N LYS A 68 3.20 12.10 6.25
CA LYS A 68 4.65 12.24 6.57
C LYS A 68 4.98 11.96 8.04
N LEU A 69 4.16 12.48 8.97
CA LEU A 69 4.39 12.26 10.40
C LEU A 69 4.23 10.79 10.81
N ALA A 70 3.13 10.15 10.37
CA ALA A 70 2.90 8.73 10.63
C ALA A 70 3.98 7.84 9.98
N ALA A 71 4.40 8.16 8.76
CA ALA A 71 5.49 7.44 8.10
C ALA A 71 6.77 7.44 8.95
N LYS A 72 7.15 8.61 9.48
CA LYS A 72 8.31 8.74 10.36
C LYS A 72 8.14 7.99 11.68
N GLU A 73 6.94 8.02 12.28
CA GLU A 73 6.62 7.24 13.49
C GLU A 73 6.87 5.74 13.26
N PHE A 74 6.52 5.22 12.08
CA PHE A 74 6.79 3.83 11.69
C PHE A 74 8.14 3.61 11.00
N LYS A 75 9.09 4.54 11.21
CA LYS A 75 10.50 4.46 10.79
C LYS A 75 10.70 4.39 9.27
N LEU A 76 9.80 4.99 8.50
CA LEU A 76 10.02 5.24 7.08
C LEU A 76 10.82 6.52 6.88
N GLU A 77 11.84 6.46 6.03
CA GLU A 77 12.61 7.62 5.58
C GLU A 77 11.76 8.47 4.62
N VAL A 78 11.68 9.78 4.89
CA VAL A 78 10.94 10.75 4.07
C VAL A 78 11.69 12.08 4.00
N ASN A 79 12.42 12.26 2.92
CA ASN A 79 13.09 13.49 2.49
C ASN A 79 12.88 13.72 0.97
N ASP A 80 13.63 14.64 0.37
CA ASP A 80 13.44 15.04 -1.02
C ASP A 80 14.03 14.02 -2.02
N GLU A 81 15.04 13.27 -1.62
CA GLU A 81 15.71 12.25 -2.44
C GLU A 81 15.11 10.85 -2.24
N VAL A 82 14.58 10.57 -1.05
CA VAL A 82 14.05 9.27 -0.60
C VAL A 82 12.68 9.45 0.06
N ASP A 83 11.69 8.71 -0.42
CA ASP A 83 10.37 8.65 0.20
C ASP A 83 9.88 7.20 0.24
N GLU A 84 10.18 6.51 1.34
CA GLU A 84 9.92 5.08 1.53
C GLU A 84 8.45 4.73 1.66
N ARG A 85 7.56 5.73 1.70
CA ARG A 85 6.12 5.49 1.53
C ARG A 85 5.80 4.89 0.17
N PHE A 86 6.64 5.13 -0.84
CA PHE A 86 6.53 4.51 -2.17
C PHE A 86 7.28 3.17 -2.28
N HIS A 87 7.99 2.74 -1.23
CA HIS A 87 8.67 1.44 -1.20
C HIS A 87 7.70 0.38 -0.67
N VAL A 88 7.19 -0.49 -1.54
CA VAL A 88 6.08 -1.40 -1.19
C VAL A 88 6.41 -2.29 0.02
N GLU A 89 7.61 -2.84 0.13
CA GLU A 89 8.02 -3.69 1.24
C GLU A 89 8.11 -2.91 2.55
N LYS A 90 8.86 -1.79 2.57
CA LYS A 90 9.05 -0.99 3.78
C LYS A 90 7.72 -0.40 4.25
N ALA A 91 6.93 0.16 3.33
CA ALA A 91 5.61 0.70 3.63
C ALA A 91 4.63 -0.38 4.12
N THR A 92 4.68 -1.61 3.57
CA THR A 92 3.83 -2.71 4.06
C THR A 92 4.24 -3.16 5.46
N ARG A 93 5.54 -3.25 5.76
CA ARG A 93 6.02 -3.54 7.12
C ARG A 93 5.61 -2.45 8.12
N ALA A 94 5.66 -1.18 7.71
CA ALA A 94 5.16 -0.06 8.50
C ALA A 94 3.64 -0.15 8.74
N ALA A 95 2.86 -0.46 7.70
CA ALA A 95 1.41 -0.68 7.80
C ALA A 95 1.07 -1.82 8.75
N CYS A 96 1.79 -2.94 8.69
CA CYS A 96 1.61 -4.06 9.61
C CYS A 96 1.84 -3.66 11.07
N LYS A 97 2.89 -2.87 11.35
CA LYS A 97 3.16 -2.35 12.70
C LYS A 97 2.02 -1.46 13.19
N TYR A 98 1.54 -0.56 12.32
CA TYR A 98 0.45 0.33 12.65
C TYR A 98 -0.86 -0.44 12.91
N LEU A 99 -1.22 -1.38 12.03
CA LEU A 99 -2.40 -2.23 12.18
C LEU A 99 -2.37 -3.03 13.49
N LYS A 100 -1.22 -3.59 13.87
CA LYS A 100 -1.06 -4.28 15.15
C LYS A 100 -1.24 -3.34 16.36
N GLN A 101 -0.74 -2.11 16.27
CA GLN A 101 -0.97 -1.09 17.31
C GLN A 101 -2.46 -0.73 17.43
N LEU A 102 -3.16 -0.58 16.30
CA LEU A 102 -4.60 -0.33 16.27
C LEU A 102 -5.38 -1.53 16.83
N HIS A 103 -5.03 -2.75 16.42
CA HIS A 103 -5.63 -3.97 16.94
C HIS A 103 -5.46 -4.08 18.47
N LYS A 104 -4.24 -3.88 18.97
CA LYS A 104 -3.97 -3.86 20.42
C LYS A 104 -4.78 -2.79 21.15
N ARG A 105 -5.00 -1.63 20.52
CA ARG A 105 -5.72 -0.51 21.12
C ARG A 105 -7.24 -0.69 21.11
N PHE A 106 -7.80 -1.36 20.10
CA PHE A 106 -9.25 -1.44 19.88
C PHE A 106 -9.82 -2.86 19.93
N GLY A 107 -9.00 -3.86 20.27
CA GLY A 107 -9.41 -5.21 20.65
C GLY A 107 -9.70 -6.18 19.49
N ASN A 108 -10.15 -5.68 18.34
CA ASN A 108 -10.47 -6.52 17.18
C ASN A 108 -10.08 -5.86 15.85
N TRP A 109 -10.01 -6.66 14.79
CA TRP A 109 -9.55 -6.24 13.47
C TRP A 109 -10.51 -5.30 12.74
N THR A 110 -11.82 -5.43 12.95
CA THR A 110 -12.81 -4.52 12.37
C THR A 110 -12.62 -3.10 12.88
N ASN A 111 -12.47 -2.95 14.20
CA ASN A 111 -12.17 -1.68 14.84
C ASN A 111 -10.81 -1.13 14.39
N ALA A 112 -9.80 -2.01 14.21
CA ALA A 112 -8.50 -1.61 13.70
C ALA A 112 -8.60 -1.03 12.28
N ALA A 113 -9.35 -1.68 11.37
CA ALA A 113 -9.62 -1.18 10.02
C ALA A 113 -10.34 0.18 10.03
N ALA A 114 -11.39 0.32 10.86
CA ALA A 114 -12.12 1.58 10.98
C ALA A 114 -11.23 2.71 11.54
N ALA A 115 -10.42 2.41 12.56
CA ALA A 115 -9.48 3.36 13.14
C ALA A 115 -8.36 3.76 12.17
N TYR A 116 -7.96 2.86 11.25
CA TYR A 116 -6.98 3.15 10.21
C TYR A 116 -7.49 4.27 9.28
N ASN A 117 -8.76 4.17 8.86
CA ASN A 117 -9.39 5.16 7.97
C ASN A 117 -9.66 6.50 8.64
N VAL A 118 -10.29 6.51 9.82
CA VAL A 118 -10.76 7.74 10.48
C VAL A 118 -9.68 8.41 11.33
N GLY A 119 -8.64 7.64 11.66
CA GLY A 119 -7.61 8.00 12.61
C GLY A 119 -7.95 7.56 14.05
N PRO A 120 -6.97 7.05 14.82
CA PRO A 120 -7.19 6.38 16.11
C PRO A 120 -7.70 7.32 17.20
N THR A 121 -7.32 8.59 17.17
CA THR A 121 -7.82 9.58 18.15
C THR A 121 -9.29 9.87 17.92
N ASN A 122 -9.70 10.06 16.66
CA ASN A 122 -11.08 10.30 16.29
C ASN A 122 -11.95 9.06 16.56
N PHE A 123 -11.49 7.88 16.16
CA PHE A 123 -12.24 6.65 16.39
C PHE A 123 -12.45 6.36 17.89
N LYS A 124 -11.41 6.55 18.72
CA LYS A 124 -11.54 6.43 20.19
C LYS A 124 -12.57 7.43 20.75
N ARG A 125 -12.58 8.67 20.26
CA ARG A 125 -13.55 9.70 20.69
C ARG A 125 -14.97 9.31 20.31
N ILE A 126 -15.17 8.77 19.10
CA ILE A 126 -16.48 8.32 18.63
C ILE A 126 -17.02 7.17 19.49
N LEU A 127 -16.22 6.12 19.71
CA LEU A 127 -16.58 5.00 20.60
C LEU A 127 -17.00 5.50 21.98
N LYS A 128 -16.18 6.36 22.59
CA LYS A 128 -16.46 6.93 23.91
C LYS A 128 -17.77 7.74 23.94
N ASN A 129 -17.98 8.61 22.96
CA ASN A 129 -19.13 9.50 22.94
C ASN A 129 -20.46 8.76 22.72
N GLN A 130 -20.44 7.62 22.02
CA GLN A 130 -21.64 6.80 21.79
C GLN A 130 -21.79 5.65 22.78
N GLY A 131 -20.84 5.47 23.71
CA GLY A 131 -20.85 4.36 24.66
C GLY A 131 -20.71 2.98 24.02
N GLN A 132 -20.10 2.89 22.84
CA GLN A 132 -19.97 1.65 22.08
C GLN A 132 -18.54 1.12 22.09
N THR A 133 -18.40 -0.19 21.89
CA THR A 133 -17.11 -0.90 21.82
C THR A 133 -16.84 -1.52 20.44
N SER A 134 -17.86 -1.58 19.59
CA SER A 134 -17.82 -2.23 18.28
C SER A 134 -18.17 -1.24 17.18
N PHE A 135 -17.45 -1.32 16.06
CA PHE A 135 -17.75 -0.56 14.85
C PHE A 135 -19.19 -0.72 14.37
N TYR A 136 -19.77 -1.93 14.49
CA TYR A 136 -21.10 -2.25 13.96
C TYR A 136 -22.23 -1.56 14.74
N ASP A 137 -21.97 -1.18 15.99
CA ASP A 137 -22.96 -0.53 16.86
C ASP A 137 -22.86 1.00 16.80
N LEU A 138 -21.93 1.55 16.02
CA LEU A 138 -21.71 2.99 15.90
C LEU A 138 -22.63 3.62 14.84
N ASN A 139 -23.23 4.74 15.20
CA ASN A 139 -23.83 5.67 14.25
C ASN A 139 -22.75 6.60 13.67
N LEU A 140 -22.22 6.23 12.51
CA LEU A 140 -21.11 6.92 11.84
C LEU A 140 -21.60 7.72 10.64
N ASN A 141 -20.84 8.74 10.25
CA ASN A 141 -21.09 9.41 8.98
C ASN A 141 -21.00 8.40 7.81
N PRO A 142 -21.69 8.66 6.68
CA PRO A 142 -21.78 7.70 5.60
C PRO A 142 -20.42 7.22 5.07
N GLU A 143 -19.39 8.07 5.03
CA GLU A 143 -18.06 7.65 4.56
C GLU A 143 -17.44 6.61 5.48
N THR A 144 -17.43 6.90 6.77
CA THR A 144 -16.82 6.05 7.80
C THR A 144 -17.57 4.74 7.97
N SER A 145 -18.90 4.79 8.03
CA SER A 145 -19.74 3.59 8.19
C SER A 145 -19.55 2.60 7.05
N ARG A 146 -19.20 3.09 5.85
CA ARG A 146 -19.00 2.25 4.67
C ARG A 146 -17.61 1.63 4.56
N TYR A 147 -16.61 2.13 5.29
CA TYR A 147 -15.23 1.74 5.01
C TYR A 147 -14.96 0.24 5.17
N VAL A 148 -15.39 -0.37 6.29
CA VAL A 148 -15.24 -1.82 6.50
C VAL A 148 -16.00 -2.61 5.42
N PHE A 149 -17.24 -2.22 5.10
CA PHE A 149 -18.03 -2.88 4.07
C PHE A 149 -17.41 -2.73 2.67
N ARG A 150 -16.74 -1.60 2.39
CA ARG A 150 -15.97 -1.40 1.16
C ARG A 150 -14.81 -2.40 1.08
N LEU A 151 -14.09 -2.67 2.17
CA LEU A 151 -13.04 -3.70 2.18
C LEU A 151 -13.60 -5.09 1.89
N ILE A 152 -14.75 -5.43 2.49
CA ILE A 152 -15.44 -6.71 2.23
C ILE A 152 -15.85 -6.80 0.76
N ALA A 153 -16.42 -5.73 0.18
CA ALA A 153 -16.81 -5.71 -1.23
C ALA A 153 -15.60 -5.88 -2.17
N ILE A 154 -14.49 -5.16 -1.90
CA ILE A 154 -13.25 -5.31 -2.66
C ILE A 154 -12.75 -6.75 -2.58
N LYS A 155 -12.73 -7.36 -1.38
CA LYS A 155 -12.36 -8.76 -1.19
C LYS A 155 -13.22 -9.69 -2.05
N GLN A 156 -14.54 -9.58 -1.93
CA GLN A 156 -15.46 -10.46 -2.66
C GLN A 156 -15.27 -10.37 -4.18
N ILE A 157 -15.15 -9.15 -4.71
CA ILE A 157 -14.96 -8.90 -6.14
C ILE A 157 -13.60 -9.41 -6.61
N MET A 158 -12.51 -9.09 -5.90
CA MET A 158 -11.16 -9.44 -6.35
C MET A 158 -10.81 -10.92 -6.14
N SER A 159 -11.42 -11.57 -5.15
CA SER A 159 -11.28 -13.02 -4.96
C SER A 159 -12.10 -13.84 -5.95
N ASN A 160 -13.21 -13.28 -6.48
CA ASN A 160 -14.09 -13.98 -7.41
C ASN A 160 -14.47 -13.10 -8.61
N PRO A 161 -13.51 -12.58 -9.41
CA PRO A 161 -13.77 -11.55 -10.41
C PRO A 161 -14.81 -11.95 -11.46
N SER A 162 -14.82 -13.22 -11.87
CA SER A 162 -15.78 -13.75 -12.85
C SER A 162 -17.23 -13.68 -12.39
N HIS A 163 -17.52 -13.91 -11.10
CA HIS A 163 -18.88 -13.79 -10.54
C HIS A 163 -19.44 -12.36 -10.62
N PHE A 164 -18.56 -11.36 -10.79
CA PHE A 164 -18.93 -9.95 -10.94
C PHE A 164 -18.70 -9.43 -12.36
N GLY A 165 -18.55 -10.33 -13.35
CA GLY A 165 -18.42 -9.97 -14.77
C GLY A 165 -17.02 -9.52 -15.21
N PHE A 166 -16.00 -9.71 -14.37
CA PHE A 166 -14.61 -9.43 -14.74
C PHE A 166 -13.93 -10.70 -15.27
N TYR A 167 -13.86 -10.79 -16.61
CA TYR A 167 -13.13 -11.84 -17.30
C TYR A 167 -11.80 -11.30 -17.81
N LEU A 168 -10.70 -11.83 -17.30
CA LEU A 168 -9.36 -11.37 -17.63
C LEU A 168 -8.39 -12.55 -17.73
N ASP A 169 -7.73 -12.67 -18.89
CA ASP A 169 -6.67 -13.66 -19.07
C ASP A 169 -5.47 -13.36 -18.17
N GLU A 170 -4.84 -14.40 -17.65
CA GLU A 170 -3.62 -14.27 -16.83
C GLU A 170 -2.52 -13.46 -17.54
N SER A 171 -2.38 -13.64 -18.86
CA SER A 171 -1.41 -12.92 -19.69
C SER A 171 -1.63 -11.40 -19.75
N LYS A 172 -2.84 -10.92 -19.38
CA LYS A 172 -3.19 -9.49 -19.36
C LYS A 172 -2.99 -8.85 -17.99
N LYS A 173 -2.66 -9.63 -16.96
CA LYS A 173 -2.31 -9.13 -15.64
C LYS A 173 -0.90 -8.55 -15.64
N TYR A 174 -0.61 -7.65 -14.71
CA TYR A 174 0.74 -7.10 -14.61
C TYR A 174 1.65 -8.16 -13.97
N ALA A 175 2.71 -8.54 -14.68
CA ALA A 175 3.69 -9.49 -14.16
C ALA A 175 4.33 -8.96 -12.86
N PRO A 176 4.63 -9.84 -11.89
CA PRO A 176 5.44 -9.49 -10.71
C PRO A 176 6.75 -8.81 -11.08
N LEU A 177 7.27 -7.98 -10.17
CA LEU A 177 8.60 -7.38 -10.29
C LEU A 177 9.60 -8.14 -9.40
N ASP A 178 9.71 -9.45 -9.62
CA ASP A 178 10.48 -10.40 -8.80
C ASP A 178 11.79 -10.87 -9.45
N ASN A 179 11.92 -10.76 -10.77
CA ASN A 179 13.18 -11.04 -11.46
C ASN A 179 14.17 -9.85 -11.38
N TYR A 180 14.85 -9.71 -10.24
CA TYR A 180 15.86 -8.68 -10.01
C TYR A 180 17.01 -9.17 -9.13
N TYR A 181 18.08 -8.37 -9.08
CA TYR A 181 19.09 -8.44 -8.04
C TYR A 181 19.16 -7.13 -7.26
N GLU A 182 19.68 -7.17 -6.04
CA GLU A 182 19.86 -5.98 -5.21
C GLU A 182 21.30 -5.48 -5.32
N VAL A 183 21.46 -4.18 -5.58
CA VAL A 183 22.73 -3.46 -5.45
C VAL A 183 22.71 -2.72 -4.13
N VAL A 184 23.73 -2.95 -3.31
CA VAL A 184 23.94 -2.22 -2.06
C VAL A 184 24.59 -0.89 -2.39
N VAL A 185 23.96 0.20 -1.97
CA VAL A 185 24.42 1.58 -2.16
C VAL A 185 24.70 2.17 -0.78
N ASP A 186 25.99 2.27 -0.45
CA ASP A 186 26.53 2.84 0.79
C ASP A 186 27.28 4.16 0.57
N LYS A 187 27.38 4.60 -0.69
CA LYS A 187 27.98 5.87 -1.13
C LYS A 187 27.00 6.69 -1.96
N SER A 188 27.17 8.01 -1.94
CA SER A 188 26.33 8.93 -2.72
C SER A 188 26.39 8.62 -4.22
N ILE A 189 25.22 8.67 -4.87
CA ILE A 189 25.04 8.50 -6.30
C ILE A 189 24.76 9.87 -6.92
N PRO A 190 25.69 10.44 -7.70
CA PRO A 190 25.50 11.77 -8.29
C PRO A 190 24.47 11.77 -9.44
N SER A 191 24.24 10.63 -10.08
CA SER A 191 23.30 10.49 -11.20
C SER A 191 22.72 9.08 -11.31
N TRP A 192 21.43 8.93 -11.01
CA TRP A 192 20.71 7.67 -11.21
C TRP A 192 20.61 7.26 -12.68
N SER A 193 20.64 8.23 -13.60
CA SER A 193 20.66 7.95 -15.03
C SER A 193 21.96 7.27 -15.46
N GLN A 194 23.10 7.72 -14.93
CA GLN A 194 24.38 7.08 -15.18
C GLN A 194 24.45 5.69 -14.50
N PHE A 195 24.05 5.61 -13.23
CA PHE A 195 23.96 4.33 -12.51
C PHE A 195 23.08 3.30 -13.23
N ALA A 196 21.92 3.71 -13.77
CA ALA A 196 21.07 2.84 -14.57
C ALA A 196 21.78 2.33 -15.83
N LYS A 197 22.50 3.22 -16.54
CA LYS A 197 23.25 2.88 -17.75
C LYS A 197 24.38 1.89 -17.46
N GLU A 198 25.11 2.06 -16.35
CA GLU A 198 26.18 1.15 -15.91
C GLU A 198 25.64 -0.27 -15.62
N HIS A 199 24.38 -0.37 -15.19
CA HIS A 199 23.68 -1.63 -14.99
C HIS A 199 22.88 -2.11 -16.22
N GLY A 200 23.04 -1.48 -17.39
CA GLY A 200 22.42 -1.92 -18.63
C GLY A 200 20.89 -1.77 -18.67
N ILE A 201 20.33 -0.85 -17.89
CA ILE A 201 18.89 -0.56 -17.84
C ILE A 201 18.60 0.92 -18.13
N SER A 202 17.38 1.23 -18.56
CA SER A 202 16.96 2.63 -18.68
C SER A 202 16.65 3.24 -17.31
N TYR A 203 16.81 4.56 -17.18
CA TYR A 203 16.40 5.29 -15.98
C TYR A 203 14.92 5.07 -15.64
N ARG A 204 14.05 4.96 -16.66
CA ARG A 204 12.62 4.64 -16.46
C ARG A 204 12.43 3.30 -15.75
N ILE A 205 13.15 2.26 -16.17
CA ILE A 205 13.08 0.93 -15.57
C ILE A 205 13.59 0.97 -14.12
N LEU A 206 14.67 1.69 -13.85
CA LEU A 206 15.16 1.91 -12.48
C LEU A 206 14.06 2.49 -11.58
N LYS A 207 13.32 3.50 -12.04
CA LYS A 207 12.23 4.13 -11.27
C LYS A 207 10.99 3.25 -11.12
N VAL A 208 10.75 2.31 -12.05
CA VAL A 208 9.67 1.32 -11.92
C VAL A 208 9.96 0.35 -10.77
N TYR A 209 11.20 -0.11 -10.65
CA TYR A 209 11.64 -1.01 -9.59
C TYR A 209 11.88 -0.29 -8.25
N ASN A 210 12.27 0.98 -8.29
CA ASN A 210 12.62 1.79 -7.10
C ASN A 210 11.86 3.12 -7.07
N PRO A 211 10.53 3.11 -7.02
CA PRO A 211 9.72 4.34 -7.05
C PRO A 211 9.90 5.23 -5.80
N TRP A 212 10.56 4.71 -4.77
CA TRP A 212 10.94 5.41 -3.54
C TRP A 212 12.14 6.34 -3.71
N LEU A 213 12.94 6.17 -4.77
CA LEU A 213 13.91 7.17 -5.21
C LEU A 213 13.13 8.35 -5.79
N ARG A 214 13.27 9.54 -5.22
CA ARG A 214 12.45 10.71 -5.57
C ARG A 214 13.19 11.76 -6.38
N ASP A 215 14.51 11.85 -6.20
CA ASP A 215 15.37 12.71 -7.00
C ASP A 215 16.07 11.90 -8.12
N THR A 216 16.86 12.62 -8.91
CA THR A 216 17.81 12.18 -9.94
C THR A 216 19.17 11.76 -9.37
N LYS A 217 19.42 12.03 -8.08
CA LYS A 217 20.61 11.66 -7.32
C LYS A 217 20.26 11.06 -5.96
N LEU A 218 21.27 10.62 -5.21
CA LEU A 218 21.14 10.20 -3.82
C LEU A 218 22.39 10.60 -3.02
N THR A 219 22.17 11.24 -1.89
CA THR A 219 23.16 11.60 -0.89
C THR A 219 23.08 10.58 0.23
N VAL A 220 24.17 9.84 0.46
CA VAL A 220 24.22 8.82 1.52
C VAL A 220 25.01 9.34 2.71
N ILE A 221 24.38 9.38 3.88
CA ILE A 221 25.01 9.77 5.15
C ILE A 221 24.72 8.67 6.18
N ASN A 222 25.75 7.89 6.55
CA ASN A 222 25.66 6.81 7.54
C ASN A 222 24.45 5.88 7.35
N ASN A 223 24.13 5.56 6.09
CA ASN A 223 22.98 4.74 5.73
C ASN A 223 23.36 3.78 4.61
N THR A 224 22.52 2.78 4.36
CA THR A 224 22.72 1.82 3.28
C THR A 224 21.38 1.53 2.62
N TYR A 225 21.37 1.63 1.29
CA TYR A 225 20.19 1.39 0.49
C TYR A 225 20.34 0.13 -0.35
N LYS A 226 19.22 -0.57 -0.56
CA LYS A 226 19.13 -1.71 -1.47
C LYS A 226 18.33 -1.28 -2.68
N VAL A 227 19.01 -1.16 -3.82
CA VAL A 227 18.41 -0.73 -5.09
C VAL A 227 18.18 -1.98 -5.95
N LYS A 228 16.94 -2.16 -6.39
CA LYS A 228 16.55 -3.31 -7.22
C LYS A 228 16.87 -3.05 -8.68
N ILE A 229 17.59 -3.97 -9.31
CA ILE A 229 17.92 -3.92 -10.74
C ILE A 229 17.35 -5.17 -11.41
N PRO A 230 16.46 -5.05 -12.40
CA PRO A 230 15.95 -6.21 -13.11
C PRO A 230 17.08 -6.96 -13.79
N ARG A 231 16.94 -8.28 -13.84
CA ARG A 231 17.78 -9.08 -14.73
C ARG A 231 17.24 -8.93 -16.14
N ASN A 232 18.10 -8.55 -17.08
CA ASN A 232 17.75 -8.64 -18.50
C ASN A 232 17.47 -10.11 -18.79
N SER A 233 16.26 -10.40 -19.28
CA SER A 233 15.87 -11.73 -19.76
C SER A 233 16.36 -11.91 -21.19
#